data_AF-A0A6I4SSE9-F1
#
_entry.id   AF-A0A6I4SSE9-F1
#
_cell.length_a   1.000
_cell.length_b   1.000
_cell.length_c   1.000
_cell.angle_alpha   90.00
_cell.angle_beta   90.00
_cell.angle_gamma   90.00
#
_symmetry.space_group_name_H-M   'P 1'
#
loop_
_entity.id
_entity.type
_entity.pdbx_description
1 polymer ?
#
loop_
_entity_poly.entity_id
_entity_poly.type
_entity_poly.pdbx_seq_one_letter_code
_entity_poly.pdbx_strand_id
1 'polypeptide(L)' 'MAEKSSKTSPAEFIRQVQTETSKVVWPTRQETITTAIFVGIMMVILSLFFLLVDTGFGSLVSWLLTLA' A
#
# COMPACT_ATOMS: atom_id res chain seq x y z
N MET A 1 -40.01 22.45 -26.14
CA MET A 1 -39.41 22.30 -24.80
C MET A 1 -39.00 20.85 -24.65
N ALA A 2 -37.71 20.53 -24.73
CA ALA A 2 -37.20 19.19 -24.43
C ALA A 2 -35.85 19.36 -23.74
N GLU A 3 -35.93 19.42 -22.43
CA GLU A 3 -34.83 19.42 -21.49
C GLU A 3 -34.13 18.04 -21.55
N LYS A 4 -32.93 17.97 -22.15
CA LYS A 4 -32.11 16.75 -22.11
C LYS A 4 -31.14 16.88 -20.93
N SER A 5 -31.57 16.32 -19.81
CA SER A 5 -30.85 16.13 -18.55
C SER A 5 -29.35 15.87 -18.68
N SER A 6 -28.56 16.85 -18.23
CA SER A 6 -27.51 16.75 -17.19
C SER A 6 -26.87 15.37 -16.93
N LYS A 7 -26.13 14.82 -17.89
CA LYS A 7 -25.04 13.88 -17.59
C LYS A 7 -23.85 14.30 -18.42
N THR A 8 -22.71 14.51 -17.77
CA THR A 8 -21.42 14.79 -18.42
C THR A 8 -21.30 13.85 -19.61
N SER A 9 -21.22 14.42 -20.81
CA SER A 9 -21.00 13.62 -22.01
C SER A 9 -19.73 12.77 -21.79
N PRO A 10 -19.68 11.49 -22.20
CA PRO A 10 -18.45 10.70 -22.09
C PRO A 10 -17.22 11.41 -22.69
N ALA A 11 -17.43 12.27 -23.69
CA ALA A 11 -16.38 13.10 -24.27
C ALA A 11 -15.91 14.26 -23.34
N GLU A 12 -16.82 14.85 -22.56
CA GLU A 12 -16.48 15.87 -21.56
C GLU A 12 -15.76 15.25 -20.36
N PHE A 13 -16.15 14.05 -19.95
CA PHE A 13 -15.50 13.30 -18.88
C PHE A 13 -14.03 12.99 -19.21
N ILE A 14 -13.74 12.54 -20.44
CA ILE A 14 -12.34 12.31 -20.89
C ILE A 14 -11.52 13.61 -20.83
N ARG A 15 -12.09 14.75 -21.22
CA ARG A 15 -11.41 16.06 -21.15
C ARG A 15 -11.15 16.50 -19.70
N GLN A 16 -12.09 16.24 -18.80
CA GLN A 16 -11.88 16.47 -17.36
C GLN A 16 -10.78 15.56 -16.81
N VAL A 17 -10.78 14.26 -17.12
CA VAL A 17 -9.74 13.33 -16.66
C VAL A 17 -8.36 13.73 -17.17
N GLN A 18 -8.21 14.15 -18.43
CA GLN A 18 -6.93 14.67 -18.94
C GLN A 18 -6.48 15.92 -18.19
N THR A 19 -7.42 16.83 -17.90
CA THR A 19 -7.15 18.06 -17.14
C THR A 19 -6.69 17.75 -15.71
N GLU A 20 -7.34 16.82 -15.01
CA GLU A 20 -6.94 16.41 -13.65
C GLU A 20 -5.66 15.57 -13.64
N THR A 21 -5.45 14.71 -14.64
CA THR A 21 -4.23 13.91 -14.77
C THR A 21 -3.01 14.80 -14.99
N SER A 22 -3.16 15.94 -15.67
CA SER A 22 -2.07 16.89 -15.85
C SER A 22 -1.57 17.53 -14.55
N LYS A 23 -2.38 17.48 -13.48
CA LYS A 23 -2.00 17.95 -12.12
C LYS A 23 -1.24 16.88 -11.32
N VAL A 24 -1.19 15.64 -11.79
CA VAL A 24 -0.50 14.54 -11.11
C VAL A 24 1.00 14.71 -11.31
N VAL A 25 1.70 15.07 -10.24
CA VAL A 25 3.16 15.09 -10.22
C VAL A 25 3.63 13.68 -9.86
N TRP A 26 4.27 13.01 -10.82
CA TRP A 26 4.86 11.71 -10.58
C TRP A 26 6.18 11.86 -9.81
N PRO A 27 6.41 11.02 -8.80
CA PRO A 27 7.61 11.11 -7.98
C PRO A 27 8.85 10.81 -8.81
N THR A 28 9.96 11.43 -8.43
CA THR A 28 11.24 11.09 -9.03
C THR A 28 11.69 9.69 -8.60
N ARG A 29 12.59 9.07 -9.38
CA ARG A 29 13.18 7.77 -9.00
C ARG A 29 13.85 7.84 -7.62
N GLN A 30 14.44 8.99 -7.29
CA GLN A 30 15.12 9.21 -6.00
C GLN A 30 14.12 9.26 -4.84
N GLU A 31 13.01 9.97 -4.99
CA GLU A 31 11.93 9.99 -4.00
C GLU A 31 11.35 8.59 -3.77
N THR A 32 11.08 7.87 -4.86
CA THR A 32 10.54 6.51 -4.83
C THR A 32 11.45 5.56 -4.05
N ILE A 33 12.76 5.60 -4.34
CA ILE A 33 13.76 4.75 -3.65
C ILE A 33 13.86 5.15 -2.19
N THR A 34 13.86 6.45 -1.88
CA THR A 34 13.93 6.93 -0.50
C THR A 34 12.74 6.42 0.30
N THR A 35 11.52 6.61 -0.18
CA THR A 35 10.30 6.09 0.48
C THR A 35 10.34 4.57 0.60
N ALA A 36 10.81 3.85 -0.42
CA ALA A 36 10.95 2.40 -0.37
C ALA A 36 11.95 1.94 0.71
N ILE A 37 13.06 2.64 0.91
CA ILE A 37 14.02 2.36 1.98
C ILE A 37 13.38 2.56 3.36
N PHE A 38 12.66 3.65 3.57
CA PHE A 38 11.94 3.89 4.82
C PHE A 38 10.96 2.76 5.16
N VAL A 39 10.13 2.36 4.19
CA VAL A 39 9.19 1.24 4.35
C VAL A 39 9.96 -0.08 4.57
N GLY A 40 11.04 -0.30 3.85
CA GLY A 40 11.89 -1.48 3.98
C GLY A 40 12.48 -1.64 5.38
N ILE A 41 12.97 -0.55 5.99
CA ILE A 41 13.50 -0.57 7.36
C ILE A 41 12.40 -0.97 8.35
N MET A 42 11.22 -0.34 8.27
CA MET A 42 10.09 -0.68 9.14
C MET A 42 9.68 -2.14 8.96
N MET A 43 9.62 -2.63 7.72
CA MET A 43 9.29 -4.01 7.41
C MET A 43 10.31 -5.00 7.96
N VAL A 44 11.61 -4.67 7.91
CA VAL A 44 12.68 -5.50 8.49
C VAL A 44 12.57 -5.56 10.02
N ILE A 45 12.28 -4.44 10.68
CA ILE A 45 12.09 -4.43 12.14
C ILE A 45 10.92 -5.33 12.54
N LEU A 46 9.77 -5.17 11.87
CA LEU A 46 8.59 -5.98 12.15
C LEU A 46 8.83 -7.47 11.84
N SER A 47 9.49 -7.79 10.72
CA SER A 47 9.75 -9.19 10.35
C SER A 47 10.68 -9.89 11.35
N LEU A 48 11.70 -9.20 11.85
CA LEU A 48 12.57 -9.72 12.91
C LEU A 48 11.81 -9.93 14.22
N PHE A 49 10.94 -9.00 14.59
CA PHE A 49 10.09 -9.16 15.77
C PHE A 49 9.18 -10.39 15.65
N PHE A 50 8.47 -10.54 14.53
CA PHE A 50 7.61 -11.71 14.32
C PHE A 50 8.41 -13.00 14.32
N LEU A 51 9.56 -13.05 13.64
CA LEU A 51 10.43 -14.24 13.61
C LEU A 51 10.84 -14.69 15.02
N LEU A 52 11.21 -13.74 15.89
CA LEU A 52 11.57 -14.04 17.28
C LEU A 52 10.38 -14.59 18.06
N VAL A 53 9.21 -13.98 17.91
CA VAL A 53 7.97 -14.40 18.59
C VAL A 53 7.56 -15.80 18.10
N ASP A 54 7.51 -16.02 16.79
CA ASP A 54 7.10 -17.29 16.20
C ASP A 54 8.02 -18.44 16.64
N THR A 55 9.34 -18.21 16.61
CA THR A 55 10.32 -19.21 17.02
C THR A 55 10.27 -19.45 18.53
N GLY A 56 10.14 -18.38 19.33
CA GLY A 56 10.07 -18.46 20.78
C GLY A 56 8.81 -19.18 21.25
N PHE A 57 7.63 -18.77 20.77
CA PHE A 57 6.37 -19.42 21.08
C PHE A 57 6.32 -20.85 20.56
N GLY A 58 6.78 -21.10 19.33
CA GLY A 58 6.82 -22.47 18.78
C GLY A 58 7.66 -23.41 19.63
N SER A 59 8.83 -22.95 20.10
CA SER A 59 9.70 -23.74 20.99
C SER A 59 9.10 -23.93 22.39
N LEU A 60 8.41 -22.92 22.92
CA LEU A 60 7.72 -23.02 24.22
C LEU A 60 6.55 -24.01 24.16
N VAL A 61 5.76 -23.96 23.09
CA VAL A 61 4.63 -24.87 22.88
C VAL A 61 5.13 -26.30 22.69
N SER A 62 6.17 -26.53 21.90
CA SER A 62 6.74 -27.88 21.73
C SER A 62 7.30 -28.43 23.03
N TRP A 63 7.96 -27.59 23.83
CA TRP A 63 8.44 -27.97 25.16
C TRP A 63 7.29 -28.37 26.09
N LEU A 64 6.21 -27.58 26.13
CA LEU A 64 5.00 -27.89 26.91
C LEU A 64 4.33 -29.20 26.48
N LEU A 65 4.20 -29.43 25.18
CA LEU A 65 3.62 -30.67 24.63
C LEU A 65 4.49 -31.91 24.89
N THR A 66 5.79 -31.74 25.10
CA THR A 66 6.68 -32.85 25.46
C THR A 66 6.60 -33.20 26.96
N LEU A 67 6.17 -32.24 27.79
CA LEU A 67 6.05 -32.39 29.23
C LEU A 67 4.67 -32.92 29.67
N ALA A 68 3.65 -32.78 28.82
CA ALA A 68 2.30 -33.32 28.99
C ALA A 68 2.19 -34.75 28.45
#